data_AF-W0E8N2-F1
#
_entry.id   AF-W0E8N2-F1
#
_cell.length_a   1.000
_cell.length_b   1.000
_cell.length_c   1.000
_cell.angle_alpha   90.00
_cell.angle_beta   90.00
_cell.angle_gamma   90.00
#
_symmetry.space_group_name_H-M   'P 1'
#
loop_
_entity.id
_entity.type
_entity.pdbx_description
1 polymer ?
#
loop_
_entity_poly.entity_id
_entity_poly.type
_entity_poly.pdbx_seq_one_letter_code
_entity_poly.pdbx_strand_id
1 'polypeptide(L)'
;MEVETAQLAQPKPKPWKKAIIIFLMIILSLSLIGWGGLYLYTKDNGLIPDGVKIGDINVSNLTPAEAKQKLESTIIPILDQPLEFMIKSTATETVKVPLRDLGLTYNLEEGVDQAYQLGRDGNILQKALSKYHAQRGTTILLPLDFTWDKEKLQKTLHAKFSSYNKPLTDATFKITPDNQMVITKETLGQEVNLDALTSSIENLDPLHPTSLEVPIRVLDQPQMTAAQLEAMKITGLKAKYSTWFDASNTERTENVRLSAKALDGVVLTPGEEFSFNKTVGERTSSAGYKEAFIIVNDEFVPGLGGGVCQVSSTLYNATINANLEITERHPHSLEITYVPPGQDATVAYPYLDFKFKNNTSGLLLIRSAVQGNTLTFQLYGHV
;
A
#
# COMPACT_ATOMS: atom_id res chain seq x y z
N MET A 1 -17.56 -50.47 118.54
CA MET A 1 -18.24 -49.30 117.95
C MET A 1 -17.67 -49.12 116.56
N GLU A 2 -18.40 -49.62 115.56
CA GLU A 2 -18.09 -49.44 114.14
C GLU A 2 -18.43 -47.99 113.75
N VAL A 3 -17.55 -47.37 112.97
CA VAL A 3 -17.81 -46.08 112.32
C VAL A 3 -18.11 -46.37 110.86
N GLU A 4 -19.36 -46.11 110.48
CA GLU A 4 -19.96 -46.32 109.18
C GLU A 4 -19.54 -45.20 108.20
N THR A 5 -18.84 -45.55 107.12
CA THR A 5 -18.52 -44.63 106.02
C THR A 5 -19.69 -44.56 105.03
N ALA A 6 -20.36 -43.41 104.97
CA ALA A 6 -21.46 -43.11 104.05
C ALA A 6 -20.98 -42.94 102.59
N GLN A 7 -21.61 -43.66 101.67
CA GLN A 7 -21.37 -43.62 100.24
C GLN A 7 -22.26 -42.56 99.57
N LEU A 8 -21.67 -41.51 98.99
CA LEU A 8 -22.37 -40.44 98.27
C LEU A 8 -23.01 -40.97 96.96
N ALA A 9 -24.34 -40.89 96.85
CA ALA A 9 -25.10 -41.25 95.66
C ALA A 9 -25.01 -40.17 94.57
N GLN A 10 -24.68 -40.57 93.33
CA GLN A 10 -24.65 -39.66 92.18
C GLN A 10 -26.06 -39.26 91.71
N PRO A 11 -26.28 -38.00 91.27
CA PRO A 11 -27.60 -37.52 90.88
C PRO A 11 -28.06 -38.11 89.53
N LYS A 12 -29.32 -38.59 89.49
CA LYS A 12 -29.98 -39.08 88.26
C LYS A 12 -30.18 -37.94 87.25
N PRO A 13 -29.88 -38.14 85.95
CA PRO A 13 -30.00 -37.08 84.94
C PRO A 13 -31.47 -36.68 84.69
N LYS A 14 -31.74 -35.36 84.70
CA LYS A 14 -33.08 -34.76 84.49
C LYS A 14 -33.63 -35.08 83.07
N PRO A 15 -34.95 -35.35 82.91
CA PRO A 15 -35.55 -35.87 81.66
C PRO A 15 -35.43 -34.95 80.44
N TRP A 16 -35.41 -33.62 80.61
CA TRP A 16 -35.22 -32.66 79.53
C TRP A 16 -33.84 -32.76 78.86
N LYS A 17 -32.81 -33.22 79.59
CA LYS A 17 -31.48 -33.47 79.01
C LYS A 17 -31.52 -34.59 77.98
N LYS A 18 -32.33 -35.63 78.20
CA LYS A 18 -32.50 -36.73 77.23
C LYS A 18 -33.22 -36.27 75.95
N ALA A 19 -34.24 -35.43 76.08
CA ALA A 19 -34.96 -34.87 74.93
C ALA A 19 -34.07 -33.95 74.07
N ILE A 20 -33.24 -33.11 74.70
CA ILE A 20 -32.25 -32.28 73.99
C ILE A 20 -31.24 -33.15 73.24
N ILE A 21 -30.75 -34.22 73.86
CA ILE A 21 -29.82 -35.17 73.22
C ILE A 21 -30.48 -35.82 71.98
N ILE A 22 -31.74 -36.26 72.09
CA ILE A 22 -32.47 -36.85 70.95
C ILE A 22 -32.66 -35.82 69.83
N PHE A 23 -33.05 -34.59 70.15
CA PHE A 23 -33.21 -33.52 69.17
C PHE A 23 -31.91 -33.17 68.46
N LEU A 24 -30.80 -33.07 69.20
CA LEU A 24 -29.46 -32.87 68.64
C LEU A 24 -29.03 -34.04 67.76
N MET A 25 -29.36 -35.28 68.12
CA MET A 25 -29.10 -36.46 67.27
C MET A 25 -29.89 -36.41 65.96
N ILE A 26 -31.13 -35.91 65.97
CA ILE A 26 -31.95 -35.73 64.76
C ILE A 26 -31.38 -34.61 63.88
N ILE A 27 -30.99 -33.48 64.46
CA ILE A 27 -30.33 -32.41 63.70
C ILE A 27 -29.02 -32.90 63.10
N LEU A 28 -28.23 -33.66 63.87
CA LEU A 28 -26.98 -34.22 63.40
C LEU A 28 -27.21 -35.23 62.28
N SER A 29 -28.23 -36.09 62.37
CA SER A 29 -28.56 -37.05 61.31
C SER A 29 -29.07 -36.36 60.05
N LEU A 30 -29.93 -35.34 60.16
CA LEU A 30 -30.39 -34.53 59.03
C LEU A 30 -29.23 -33.74 58.40
N SER A 31 -28.31 -33.21 59.20
CA SER A 31 -27.08 -32.58 58.72
C SER A 31 -26.21 -33.58 57.97
N LEU A 32 -26.00 -34.78 58.52
CA LEU A 32 -25.23 -35.85 57.85
C LEU A 32 -25.88 -36.31 56.54
N ILE A 33 -27.21 -36.43 56.51
CA ILE A 33 -27.97 -36.77 55.29
C ILE A 33 -27.86 -35.63 54.27
N GLY A 34 -27.99 -34.37 54.72
CA GLY A 34 -27.85 -33.19 53.88
C GLY A 34 -26.45 -33.09 53.28
N TRP A 35 -25.41 -33.25 54.11
CA TRP A 35 -24.01 -33.29 53.68
C TRP A 35 -23.70 -34.47 52.77
N GLY A 36 -24.25 -35.67 53.06
CA GLY A 36 -24.11 -36.85 52.21
C GLY A 36 -24.79 -36.69 50.85
N GLY A 37 -25.98 -36.11 50.83
CA GLY A 37 -26.68 -35.75 49.60
C GLY A 37 -25.94 -34.70 48.78
N LEU A 38 -25.42 -33.66 49.44
CA LEU A 38 -24.62 -32.62 48.81
C LEU A 38 -23.30 -33.18 48.25
N TYR A 39 -22.65 -34.11 48.96
CA TYR A 39 -21.46 -34.82 48.50
C TYR A 39 -21.76 -35.68 47.26
N LEU A 40 -22.86 -36.44 47.27
CA LEU A 40 -23.26 -37.25 46.10
C LEU A 40 -23.65 -36.37 44.90
N TYR A 41 -24.32 -35.23 45.12
CA TYR A 41 -24.68 -34.28 44.07
C TYR A 41 -23.47 -33.56 43.47
N THR A 42 -22.47 -33.25 44.31
CA THR A 42 -21.23 -32.61 43.89
C THR A 42 -20.17 -33.59 43.41
N LYS A 43 -20.40 -34.91 43.54
CA LYS A 43 -19.53 -35.95 43.02
C LYS A 43 -19.27 -35.72 41.53
N ASP A 44 -18.00 -35.86 41.16
CA ASP A 44 -17.57 -35.73 39.79
C ASP A 44 -17.93 -37.01 39.01
N ASN A 45 -18.67 -36.84 37.92
CA ASN A 45 -19.06 -37.91 37.00
C ASN A 45 -18.28 -37.83 35.68
N GLY A 46 -17.30 -36.94 35.55
CA GLY A 46 -16.53 -36.71 34.33
C GLY A 46 -17.29 -35.98 33.21
N LEU A 47 -18.49 -35.44 33.50
CA LEU A 47 -19.37 -34.78 32.52
C LEU A 47 -19.47 -33.27 32.77
N ILE A 48 -19.60 -32.49 31.70
CA ILE A 48 -19.90 -31.06 31.76
C ILE A 48 -21.28 -30.86 32.42
N PRO A 49 -21.44 -29.90 33.35
CA PRO A 49 -22.71 -29.64 34.01
C PRO A 49 -23.85 -29.34 33.03
N ASP A 50 -25.07 -29.65 33.45
CA ASP A 50 -26.26 -29.38 32.68
C ASP A 50 -26.55 -27.87 32.59
N GLY A 51 -26.95 -27.39 31.41
CA GLY A 51 -27.20 -25.98 31.12
C GLY A 51 -25.99 -25.17 30.60
N VAL A 52 -24.86 -25.83 30.30
CA VAL A 52 -23.66 -25.16 29.77
C VAL A 52 -23.67 -25.16 28.23
N LYS A 53 -23.35 -24.00 27.65
CA LYS A 53 -23.16 -23.81 26.21
C LYS A 53 -21.82 -23.13 25.92
N ILE A 54 -21.21 -23.50 24.79
CA ILE A 54 -20.05 -22.81 24.22
C ILE A 54 -20.51 -22.22 22.88
N GLY A 55 -20.52 -20.88 22.77
CA GLY A 55 -21.31 -20.17 21.76
C GLY A 55 -22.80 -20.57 21.84
N ASP A 56 -23.39 -20.93 20.70
CA ASP A 56 -24.77 -21.43 20.63
C ASP A 56 -24.90 -22.96 20.84
N ILE A 57 -23.78 -23.65 21.08
CA ILE A 57 -23.72 -25.12 21.07
C ILE A 57 -23.86 -25.66 22.50
N ASN A 58 -24.88 -26.51 22.71
CA ASN A 58 -25.09 -27.18 23.98
C ASN A 58 -24.09 -28.33 24.20
N VAL A 59 -23.27 -28.24 25.25
CA VAL A 59 -22.24 -29.22 25.63
C VAL A 59 -22.56 -29.94 26.95
N SER A 60 -23.77 -29.75 27.46
CA SER A 60 -24.26 -30.36 28.70
C SER A 60 -24.19 -31.89 28.67
N ASN A 61 -23.82 -32.49 29.79
CA ASN A 61 -23.75 -33.95 29.98
C ASN A 61 -22.81 -34.69 29.01
N LEU A 62 -21.88 -33.98 28.38
CA LEU A 62 -20.83 -34.56 27.55
C LEU A 62 -19.52 -34.64 28.33
N THR A 63 -18.69 -35.63 28.01
CA THR A 63 -17.27 -35.60 28.37
C THR A 63 -16.55 -34.49 27.59
N PRO A 64 -15.38 -34.00 28.06
CA PRO A 64 -14.58 -33.03 27.29
C PRO A 64 -14.27 -33.46 25.86
N ALA A 65 -14.01 -34.76 25.64
CA ALA A 65 -13.73 -35.32 24.32
C ALA A 65 -14.97 -35.29 23.40
N GLU A 66 -16.14 -35.68 23.90
CA GLU A 66 -17.40 -35.63 23.16
C GLU A 66 -17.83 -34.19 22.88
N ALA A 67 -17.62 -33.29 23.85
CA ALA A 67 -17.89 -31.87 23.67
C ALA A 67 -17.02 -31.27 22.57
N LYS A 68 -15.71 -31.56 22.56
CA LYS A 68 -14.79 -31.13 21.50
C LYS A 68 -15.23 -31.66 20.13
N GLN A 69 -15.55 -32.94 20.02
CA GLN A 69 -16.04 -33.54 18.77
C GLN A 69 -17.35 -32.90 18.27
N LYS A 70 -18.28 -32.61 19.19
CA LYS A 70 -19.54 -31.93 18.86
C LYS A 70 -19.31 -30.49 18.40
N LEU A 71 -18.41 -29.77 19.05
CA LEU A 71 -18.02 -28.40 18.65
C LEU A 71 -17.36 -28.41 17.27
N GLU A 72 -16.37 -29.27 17.04
CA GLU A 72 -15.68 -29.40 15.76
C GLU A 72 -16.65 -29.72 14.61
N SER A 73 -17.55 -30.69 14.80
CA SER A 73 -18.56 -31.03 13.77
C SER A 73 -19.56 -29.91 13.48
N THR A 74 -19.76 -28.97 14.40
CA THR A 74 -20.62 -27.80 14.21
C THR A 74 -19.87 -26.60 13.61
N ILE A 75 -18.59 -26.43 13.95
CA ILE A 75 -17.75 -25.30 13.49
C ILE A 75 -17.23 -25.54 12.08
N ILE A 76 -16.87 -26.77 11.70
CA ILE A 76 -16.33 -27.08 10.36
C ILE A 76 -17.22 -26.55 9.23
N PRO A 77 -18.56 -26.78 9.23
CA PRO A 77 -19.45 -26.20 8.23
C PRO A 77 -19.45 -24.68 8.20
N ILE A 78 -19.30 -24.02 9.35
CA ILE A 78 -19.23 -22.55 9.47
C ILE A 78 -17.98 -22.03 8.78
N LEU A 79 -16.83 -22.67 8.99
CA LEU A 79 -15.58 -22.30 8.30
C LEU A 79 -15.70 -22.39 6.78
N ASP A 80 -16.55 -23.29 6.27
CA ASP A 80 -16.80 -23.47 4.84
C ASP A 80 -17.92 -22.54 4.29
N GLN A 81 -18.62 -21.80 5.16
CA GLN A 81 -19.60 -20.81 4.71
C GLN A 81 -18.90 -19.66 3.97
N PRO A 82 -19.44 -19.23 2.82
CA PRO A 82 -18.90 -18.11 2.09
C PRO A 82 -19.29 -16.77 2.75
N LEU A 83 -18.29 -15.94 3.03
CA LEU A 83 -18.51 -14.52 3.24
C LEU A 83 -18.75 -13.84 1.88
N GLU A 84 -19.82 -13.07 1.78
CA GLU A 84 -20.19 -12.35 0.55
C GLU A 84 -19.67 -10.92 0.56
N PHE A 85 -18.89 -10.58 -0.47
CA PHE A 85 -18.35 -9.25 -0.69
C PHE A 85 -19.07 -8.56 -1.84
N MET A 86 -19.74 -7.45 -1.55
CA MET A 86 -20.47 -6.64 -2.52
C MET A 86 -19.58 -5.53 -3.06
N ILE A 87 -19.41 -5.51 -4.37
CA ILE A 87 -18.61 -4.50 -5.06
C ILE A 87 -19.57 -3.56 -5.78
N LYS A 88 -19.67 -2.32 -5.30
CA LYS A 88 -20.47 -1.27 -5.95
C LYS A 88 -19.61 -0.55 -6.99
N SER A 89 -19.73 -0.98 -8.23
CA SER A 89 -19.21 -0.29 -9.41
C SER A 89 -20.40 0.21 -10.25
N THR A 90 -20.61 -0.34 -11.45
CA THR A 90 -21.74 -0.05 -12.35
C THR A 90 -22.87 -1.09 -12.27
N ALA A 91 -22.56 -2.31 -11.82
CA ALA A 91 -23.49 -3.36 -11.44
C ALA A 91 -22.99 -3.96 -10.11
N THR A 92 -23.90 -4.44 -9.26
CA THR A 92 -23.52 -5.11 -8.01
C THR A 92 -22.95 -6.48 -8.34
N GLU A 93 -21.64 -6.62 -8.19
CA GLU A 93 -20.96 -7.91 -8.26
C GLU A 93 -20.79 -8.47 -6.84
N THR A 94 -20.99 -9.78 -6.69
CA THR A 94 -20.79 -10.48 -5.42
C THR A 94 -19.67 -11.50 -5.54
N VAL A 95 -18.60 -11.29 -4.77
CA VAL A 95 -17.50 -12.26 -4.63
C VAL A 95 -17.72 -13.07 -3.37
N LYS A 96 -17.65 -14.39 -3.46
CA LYS A 96 -17.84 -15.31 -2.32
C LYS A 96 -16.51 -15.93 -1.93
N VAL A 97 -16.13 -15.83 -0.65
CA VAL A 97 -14.89 -16.43 -0.13
C VAL A 97 -15.19 -17.18 1.17
N PRO A 98 -14.86 -18.48 1.27
CA PRO A 98 -15.01 -19.23 2.51
C PRO A 98 -14.26 -18.58 3.69
N LEU A 99 -14.85 -18.60 4.89
CA LEU A 99 -14.20 -18.04 6.09
C LEU A 99 -12.85 -18.72 6.40
N ARG A 100 -12.71 -20.02 6.10
CA ARG A 100 -11.45 -20.77 6.22
C ARG A 100 -10.34 -20.20 5.32
N ASP A 101 -10.68 -19.75 4.12
CA ASP A 101 -9.73 -19.20 3.15
C ASP A 101 -9.28 -17.79 3.55
N LEU A 102 -10.15 -17.06 4.25
CA LEU A 102 -9.86 -15.78 4.89
C LEU A 102 -9.01 -15.94 6.17
N GLY A 103 -8.72 -17.16 6.61
CA GLY A 103 -7.84 -17.42 7.75
C GLY A 103 -8.55 -17.44 9.11
N LEU A 104 -9.86 -17.68 9.14
CA LEU A 104 -10.57 -17.94 10.38
C LEU A 104 -10.08 -19.25 11.01
N THR A 105 -9.61 -19.17 12.24
CA THR A 105 -9.20 -20.29 13.09
C THR A 105 -9.98 -20.27 14.40
N TYR A 106 -9.91 -21.35 15.16
CA TYR A 106 -10.67 -21.51 16.41
C TYR A 106 -9.85 -22.22 17.48
N ASN A 107 -10.11 -21.89 18.75
CA ASN A 107 -9.57 -22.60 19.91
C ASN A 107 -10.70 -23.15 20.77
N LEU A 108 -10.70 -24.46 20.99
CA LEU A 108 -11.71 -25.15 21.82
C LEU A 108 -11.19 -25.54 23.20
N GLU A 109 -9.88 -25.54 23.41
CA GLU A 109 -9.30 -26.10 24.64
C GLU A 109 -9.74 -25.31 25.86
N GLU A 110 -9.55 -23.99 25.84
CA GLU A 110 -9.90 -23.14 26.97
C GLU A 110 -11.41 -23.14 27.24
N GLY A 111 -12.25 -23.07 26.19
CA GLY A 111 -13.70 -23.09 26.32
C GLY A 111 -14.23 -24.42 26.88
N VAL A 112 -13.71 -25.55 26.42
CA VAL A 112 -14.08 -26.89 26.92
C VAL A 112 -13.57 -27.10 28.34
N ASP A 113 -12.36 -26.66 28.66
CA ASP A 113 -11.79 -26.76 30.01
C ASP A 113 -12.57 -25.89 31.00
N GLN A 114 -12.91 -24.65 30.65
CA GLN A 114 -13.79 -23.80 31.44
C GLN A 114 -15.15 -24.46 31.65
N ALA A 115 -15.77 -24.99 30.58
CA ALA A 115 -17.04 -25.70 30.67
C ALA A 115 -16.97 -26.90 31.61
N TYR A 116 -15.86 -27.64 31.58
CA TYR A 116 -15.62 -28.79 32.44
C TYR A 116 -15.39 -28.38 33.89
N GLN A 117 -14.64 -27.31 34.18
CA GLN A 117 -14.36 -26.88 35.55
C GLN A 117 -15.58 -26.26 36.27
N LEU A 118 -16.62 -25.85 35.53
CA LEU A 118 -17.89 -25.43 36.13
C LEU A 118 -18.45 -26.53 37.05
N GLY A 119 -18.87 -26.17 38.26
CA GLY A 119 -19.36 -27.15 39.24
C GLY A 119 -18.27 -27.98 39.93
N ARG A 120 -16.98 -27.76 39.62
CA ARG A 120 -15.84 -28.51 40.18
C ARG A 120 -14.91 -27.67 41.04
N ASP A 121 -14.94 -26.34 40.91
CA ASP A 121 -14.13 -25.42 41.70
C ASP A 121 -14.83 -24.97 43.01
N GLY A 122 -14.03 -24.63 44.03
CA GLY A 122 -14.51 -24.15 45.33
C GLY A 122 -14.93 -25.21 46.35
N ASN A 123 -15.59 -24.77 47.43
CA ASN A 123 -16.11 -25.66 48.48
C ASN A 123 -17.39 -26.40 48.05
N ILE A 124 -17.78 -27.44 48.79
CA ILE A 124 -18.93 -28.31 48.44
C ILE A 124 -20.22 -27.50 48.20
N LEU A 125 -20.43 -26.39 48.92
CA LEU A 125 -21.60 -25.54 48.74
C LEU A 125 -21.53 -24.73 47.43
N GLN A 126 -20.35 -24.20 47.06
CA GLN A 126 -20.11 -23.48 45.81
C GLN A 126 -20.27 -24.39 44.58
N LYS A 127 -19.77 -25.64 44.67
CA LYS A 127 -19.97 -26.67 43.63
C LYS A 127 -21.44 -27.00 43.44
N ALA A 128 -22.20 -27.13 44.52
CA ALA A 128 -23.62 -27.41 44.45
C ALA A 128 -24.42 -26.23 43.87
N LEU A 129 -24.09 -25.01 44.31
CA LEU A 129 -24.78 -23.79 43.86
C LEU A 129 -24.55 -23.53 42.36
N SER A 130 -23.32 -23.70 41.88
CA SER A 130 -22.96 -23.53 40.46
C SER A 130 -23.64 -24.57 39.57
N LYS A 131 -23.67 -25.86 39.96
CA LYS A 131 -24.47 -26.89 39.28
C LYS A 131 -25.97 -26.57 39.28
N TYR A 132 -26.50 -26.04 40.38
CA TYR A 132 -27.91 -25.66 40.50
C TYR A 132 -28.28 -24.49 39.58
N HIS A 133 -27.45 -23.45 39.52
CA HIS A 133 -27.67 -22.30 38.64
C HIS A 133 -27.67 -22.70 37.16
N ALA A 134 -26.72 -23.55 36.76
CA ALA A 134 -26.65 -24.06 35.40
C ALA A 134 -27.95 -24.86 35.04
N GLN A 135 -28.44 -25.71 35.93
CA GLN A 135 -29.64 -26.53 35.74
C GLN A 135 -30.96 -25.75 35.70
N ARG A 136 -31.09 -24.66 36.45
CA ARG A 136 -32.35 -23.89 36.57
C ARG A 136 -32.58 -22.86 35.47
N GLY A 137 -31.83 -22.96 34.37
CA GLY A 137 -32.03 -22.15 33.18
C GLY A 137 -31.18 -20.87 33.13
N THR A 138 -30.25 -20.68 34.06
CA THR A 138 -29.16 -19.70 33.86
C THR A 138 -28.13 -20.36 32.95
N THR A 139 -28.39 -20.35 31.64
CA THR A 139 -27.45 -20.90 30.65
C THR A 139 -26.12 -20.19 30.80
N ILE A 140 -25.07 -20.95 31.12
CA ILE A 140 -23.71 -20.41 31.16
C ILE A 140 -23.20 -20.43 29.72
N LEU A 141 -23.07 -19.25 29.14
CA LEU A 141 -22.55 -19.01 27.80
C LEU A 141 -21.06 -18.74 27.90
N LEU A 142 -20.25 -19.68 27.44
CA LEU A 142 -18.82 -19.49 27.26
C LEU A 142 -18.57 -19.06 25.80
N PRO A 143 -17.70 -18.08 25.54
CA PRO A 143 -17.41 -17.64 24.19
C PRO A 143 -16.69 -18.73 23.39
N LEU A 144 -16.98 -18.81 22.08
CA LEU A 144 -16.12 -19.50 21.13
C LEU A 144 -14.97 -18.55 20.77
N ASP A 145 -13.74 -19.00 20.97
CA ASP A 145 -12.56 -18.22 20.62
C ASP A 145 -12.24 -18.41 19.13
N PHE A 146 -12.61 -17.41 18.33
CA PHE A 146 -12.25 -17.31 16.93
C PHE A 146 -11.14 -16.29 16.75
N THR A 147 -10.13 -16.64 15.98
CA THR A 147 -9.04 -15.73 15.65
C THR A 147 -8.76 -15.72 14.15
N TRP A 148 -8.37 -14.57 13.64
CA TRP A 148 -8.02 -14.38 12.24
C TRP A 148 -6.50 -14.45 12.05
N ASP A 149 -6.04 -15.33 11.17
CA ASP A 149 -4.68 -15.29 10.64
C ASP A 149 -4.55 -14.05 9.73
N LYS A 150 -3.94 -12.99 10.27
CA LYS A 150 -3.81 -11.69 9.59
C LYS A 150 -3.04 -11.79 8.28
N GLU A 151 -2.00 -12.61 8.22
CA GLU A 151 -1.18 -12.76 7.01
C GLU A 151 -1.99 -13.45 5.91
N LYS A 152 -2.66 -14.55 6.27
CA LYS A 152 -3.52 -15.28 5.33
C LYS A 152 -4.70 -14.41 4.87
N LEU A 153 -5.33 -13.68 5.78
CA LEU A 153 -6.43 -12.75 5.49
C LEU A 153 -5.99 -11.71 4.45
N GLN A 154 -4.91 -10.97 4.73
CA GLN A 154 -4.40 -9.94 3.82
C GLN A 154 -4.02 -10.52 2.45
N LYS A 155 -3.35 -11.67 2.43
CA LYS A 155 -2.96 -12.35 1.19
C LYS A 155 -4.16 -12.77 0.36
N THR A 156 -5.19 -13.35 0.99
CA THR A 156 -6.42 -13.76 0.30
C THR A 156 -7.18 -12.54 -0.23
N LEU A 157 -7.34 -11.48 0.55
CA LEU A 157 -8.00 -10.25 0.10
C LEU A 157 -7.25 -9.61 -1.08
N HIS A 158 -5.92 -9.50 -0.99
CA HIS A 158 -5.11 -8.97 -2.07
C HIS A 158 -5.26 -9.79 -3.36
N ALA A 159 -5.19 -11.13 -3.26
CA ALA A 159 -5.34 -12.02 -4.41
C ALA A 159 -6.74 -11.93 -5.05
N LYS A 160 -7.79 -11.71 -4.25
CA LYS A 160 -9.18 -11.63 -4.74
C LYS A 160 -9.54 -10.27 -5.31
N PHE A 161 -9.01 -9.18 -4.75
CA PHE A 161 -9.49 -7.83 -5.03
C PHE A 161 -8.52 -6.94 -5.83
N SER A 162 -7.27 -7.36 -6.01
CA SER A 162 -6.27 -6.59 -6.79
C SER A 162 -6.69 -6.34 -8.25
N SER A 163 -7.46 -7.24 -8.87
CA SER A 163 -7.98 -7.07 -10.24
C SER A 163 -8.96 -5.90 -10.39
N TYR A 164 -9.54 -5.42 -9.29
CA TYR A 164 -10.45 -4.26 -9.28
C TYR A 164 -9.68 -2.93 -9.16
N ASN A 165 -8.38 -2.97 -8.86
CA ASN A 165 -7.56 -1.77 -8.81
C ASN A 165 -7.32 -1.26 -10.24
N LYS A 166 -7.49 0.04 -10.43
CA LYS A 166 -7.10 0.72 -11.67
C LYS A 166 -6.03 1.74 -11.33
N PRO A 167 -4.87 1.71 -11.99
CA PRO A 167 -3.83 2.68 -11.72
C PRO A 167 -4.31 4.08 -12.12
N LEU A 168 -3.96 5.06 -11.30
CA LEU A 168 -3.97 6.47 -11.71
C LEU A 168 -2.90 6.64 -12.79
N THR A 169 -3.24 7.30 -13.89
CA THR A 169 -2.26 7.66 -14.93
C THR A 169 -2.20 9.16 -15.08
N ASP A 170 -0.98 9.70 -15.12
CA ASP A 170 -0.74 11.11 -15.36
C ASP A 170 -1.03 11.50 -16.81
N ALA A 171 -1.37 12.77 -17.02
CA ALA A 171 -1.47 13.32 -18.36
C ALA A 171 -0.09 13.31 -19.03
N THR A 172 -0.08 12.98 -20.32
CA THR A 172 1.14 12.96 -21.14
C THR A 172 0.94 13.77 -22.41
N PHE A 173 2.02 14.07 -23.12
CA PHE A 173 1.93 14.76 -24.39
C PHE A 173 2.92 14.21 -25.41
N LYS A 174 2.65 14.49 -26.69
CA LYS A 174 3.59 14.31 -27.78
C LYS A 174 3.58 15.57 -28.66
N ILE A 175 4.74 15.89 -29.22
CA ILE A 175 4.86 16.97 -30.21
C ILE A 175 4.88 16.34 -31.60
N THR A 176 3.97 16.77 -32.46
CA THR A 176 3.86 16.31 -33.85
C THR A 176 4.92 16.97 -34.75
N PRO A 177 5.14 16.48 -35.98
CA PRO A 177 6.07 17.10 -36.94
C PRO A 177 5.72 18.55 -37.30
N ASP A 178 4.45 18.94 -37.22
CA ASP A 178 3.95 20.31 -37.43
C ASP A 178 3.95 21.17 -36.14
N ASN A 179 4.68 20.71 -35.11
CA ASN A 179 4.87 21.39 -33.82
C ASN A 179 3.59 21.56 -32.99
N GLN A 180 2.58 20.73 -33.22
CA GLN A 180 1.39 20.69 -32.38
C GLN A 180 1.61 19.79 -31.17
N MET A 181 1.17 20.26 -30.00
CA MET A 181 1.16 19.48 -28.78
C MET A 181 -0.16 18.72 -28.66
N VAL A 182 -0.09 17.39 -28.73
CA VAL A 182 -1.22 16.48 -28.54
C VAL A 182 -1.16 15.92 -27.13
N ILE A 183 -2.14 16.28 -26.30
CA ILE A 183 -2.22 15.87 -24.89
C ILE A 183 -3.11 14.63 -24.76
N THR A 184 -2.62 13.64 -24.04
CA THR A 184 -3.41 12.50 -23.56
C THR A 184 -3.77 12.79 -22.11
N LYS A 185 -5.07 12.87 -21.82
CA LYS A 185 -5.60 13.22 -20.50
C LYS A 185 -5.28 12.14 -19.45
N GLU A 186 -5.04 12.58 -18.23
CA GLU A 186 -4.96 11.72 -17.05
C GLU A 186 -6.21 10.86 -16.87
N THR A 187 -6.04 9.67 -16.27
CA THR A 187 -7.17 8.82 -15.87
C THR A 187 -7.14 8.61 -14.37
N LEU A 188 -8.27 8.88 -13.70
CA LEU A 188 -8.42 8.61 -12.27
C LEU A 188 -8.18 7.12 -11.99
N GLY A 189 -7.49 6.85 -10.88
CA GLY A 189 -7.29 5.49 -10.39
C GLY A 189 -8.38 5.10 -9.41
N GLN A 190 -8.38 3.82 -9.05
CA GLN A 190 -9.16 3.32 -7.93
C GLN A 190 -8.41 2.17 -7.28
N GLU A 191 -8.60 2.01 -5.98
CA GLU A 191 -7.97 0.96 -5.20
C GLU A 191 -8.93 0.43 -4.15
N VAL A 192 -8.97 -0.88 -3.97
CA VAL A 192 -9.67 -1.50 -2.86
C VAL A 192 -8.91 -1.21 -1.57
N ASN A 193 -9.61 -0.61 -0.60
CA ASN A 193 -9.04 -0.32 0.72
C ASN A 193 -9.02 -1.61 1.55
N LEU A 194 -7.94 -2.38 1.38
CA LEU A 194 -7.74 -3.67 2.05
C LEU A 194 -7.69 -3.52 3.58
N ASP A 195 -7.19 -2.41 4.11
CA ASP A 195 -7.11 -2.19 5.56
C ASP A 195 -8.50 -1.99 6.18
N ALA A 196 -9.35 -1.18 5.54
CA ALA A 196 -10.74 -0.99 5.96
C ALA A 196 -11.55 -2.29 5.82
N LEU A 197 -11.30 -3.06 4.75
CA LEU A 197 -11.94 -4.36 4.56
C LEU A 197 -11.51 -5.37 5.61
N THR A 198 -10.21 -5.44 5.92
CA THR A 198 -9.65 -6.29 6.98
C THR A 198 -10.29 -5.95 8.32
N SER A 199 -10.36 -4.66 8.67
CA SER A 199 -11.00 -4.18 9.90
C SER A 199 -12.48 -4.57 9.97
N SER A 200 -13.19 -4.57 8.83
CA SER A 200 -14.60 -4.96 8.77
C SER A 200 -14.79 -6.47 9.00
N ILE A 201 -13.85 -7.29 8.53
CA ILE A 201 -13.86 -8.76 8.75
C ILE A 201 -13.48 -9.10 10.19
N GLU A 202 -12.49 -8.41 10.78
CA GLU A 202 -12.07 -8.65 12.17
C GLU A 202 -13.20 -8.37 13.19
N ASN A 203 -14.15 -7.49 12.86
CA ASN A 203 -15.30 -7.15 13.70
C ASN A 203 -16.58 -7.97 13.39
N LEU A 204 -16.51 -8.92 12.46
CA LEU A 204 -17.66 -9.74 12.05
C LEU A 204 -17.88 -10.90 13.03
N ASP A 205 -19.15 -11.22 13.32
CA ASP A 205 -19.53 -12.46 14.02
C ASP A 205 -19.43 -13.65 13.04
N PRO A 206 -18.45 -14.56 13.21
CA PRO A 206 -18.26 -15.67 12.27
C PRO A 206 -19.40 -16.69 12.28
N LEU A 207 -20.23 -16.71 13.33
CA LEU A 207 -21.39 -17.60 13.42
C LEU A 207 -22.56 -17.11 12.55
N HIS A 208 -22.61 -15.81 12.26
CA HIS A 208 -23.67 -15.16 11.51
C HIS A 208 -23.09 -14.15 10.50
N PRO A 209 -22.32 -14.60 9.50
CA PRO A 209 -21.62 -13.70 8.59
C PRO A 209 -22.61 -12.86 7.78
N THR A 210 -22.52 -11.54 7.92
CA THR A 210 -23.24 -10.57 7.09
C THR A 210 -22.42 -10.22 5.85
N SER A 211 -23.08 -9.90 4.73
CA SER A 211 -22.37 -9.40 3.55
C SER A 211 -21.64 -8.09 3.84
N LEU A 212 -20.44 -7.95 3.26
CA LEU A 212 -19.60 -6.77 3.43
C LEU A 212 -19.50 -5.99 2.12
N GLU A 213 -19.61 -4.67 2.19
CA GLU A 213 -19.29 -3.80 1.06
C GLU A 213 -17.78 -3.66 0.93
N VAL A 214 -17.25 -3.84 -0.28
CA VAL A 214 -15.83 -3.66 -0.55
C VAL A 214 -15.53 -2.16 -0.65
N PRO A 215 -14.77 -1.57 0.30
CA PRO A 215 -14.48 -0.14 0.27
C PRO A 215 -13.51 0.16 -0.87
N ILE A 216 -13.95 0.97 -1.84
CA ILE A 216 -13.12 1.44 -2.94
C ILE A 216 -12.72 2.90 -2.66
N ARG A 217 -11.43 3.18 -2.70
CA ARG A 217 -10.86 4.52 -2.67
C ARG A 217 -10.56 4.97 -4.10
N VAL A 218 -11.09 6.13 -4.48
CA VAL A 218 -10.71 6.78 -5.75
C VAL A 218 -9.36 7.45 -5.57
N LEU A 219 -8.45 7.29 -6.53
CA LEU A 219 -7.18 7.99 -6.60
C LEU A 219 -7.35 9.15 -7.59
N ASP A 220 -7.37 10.38 -7.08
CA ASP A 220 -7.78 11.58 -7.84
C ASP A 220 -6.73 12.70 -7.88
N GLN A 221 -5.51 12.41 -7.44
CA GLN A 221 -4.40 13.37 -7.41
C GLN A 221 -3.27 12.97 -8.37
N PRO A 222 -3.45 13.17 -9.70
CA PRO A 222 -2.37 13.00 -10.66
C PRO A 222 -1.24 14.00 -10.38
N GLN A 223 -0.01 13.60 -10.63
CA GLN A 223 1.17 14.47 -10.57
C GLN A 223 1.16 15.49 -11.73
N MET A 224 0.60 15.09 -12.88
CA MET A 224 0.42 15.97 -14.04
C MET A 224 -0.99 15.83 -14.61
N THR A 225 -1.68 16.97 -14.71
CA THR A 225 -3.01 17.08 -15.33
C THR A 225 -2.92 17.62 -16.75
N ALA A 226 -3.92 17.29 -17.57
CA ALA A 226 -4.07 17.88 -18.90
C ALA A 226 -4.19 19.40 -18.82
N ALA A 227 -4.83 19.95 -17.78
CA ALA A 227 -4.92 21.40 -17.58
C ALA A 227 -3.55 22.04 -17.35
N GLN A 228 -2.67 21.40 -16.56
CA GLN A 228 -1.30 21.85 -16.38
C GLN A 228 -0.50 21.78 -17.69
N LEU A 229 -0.65 20.69 -18.46
CA LEU A 229 0.00 20.57 -19.77
C LEU A 229 -0.51 21.60 -20.79
N GLU A 230 -1.81 21.88 -20.80
CA GLU A 230 -2.39 22.93 -21.65
C GLU A 230 -1.85 24.32 -21.26
N ALA A 231 -1.63 24.57 -19.97
CA ALA A 231 -1.01 25.82 -19.50
C ALA A 231 0.46 25.96 -19.96
N MET A 232 1.15 24.83 -20.20
CA MET A 232 2.54 24.81 -20.67
C MET A 232 2.67 24.73 -22.21
N LYS A 233 1.56 24.84 -22.94
CA LYS A 233 1.52 24.55 -24.37
C LYS A 233 2.43 25.45 -25.20
N ILE A 234 3.00 24.85 -26.24
CA ILE A 234 3.67 25.56 -27.33
C ILE A 234 2.59 26.21 -28.21
N THR A 235 2.52 27.55 -28.21
CA THR A 235 1.51 28.31 -28.96
C THR A 235 2.06 28.95 -30.23
N GLY A 236 3.39 29.09 -30.37
CA GLY A 236 3.98 29.66 -31.57
C GLY A 236 5.51 29.73 -31.59
N LEU A 237 6.03 30.36 -32.65
CA LEU A 237 7.45 30.59 -32.86
C LEU A 237 7.92 31.78 -32.02
N LYS A 238 8.86 31.57 -31.10
CA LYS A 238 9.47 32.63 -30.29
C LYS A 238 10.58 33.34 -31.05
N ALA A 239 11.48 32.56 -31.66
CA ALA A 239 12.63 33.10 -32.36
C ALA A 239 13.14 32.14 -33.44
N LYS A 240 13.87 32.73 -34.39
CA LYS A 240 14.57 32.01 -35.45
C LYS A 240 15.91 32.67 -35.68
N TYR A 241 16.93 31.87 -36.00
CA TYR A 241 18.20 32.38 -36.50
C TYR A 241 18.79 31.41 -37.53
N SER A 242 19.50 31.96 -38.52
CA SER A 242 20.09 31.19 -39.60
C SER A 242 21.53 31.63 -39.85
N THR A 243 22.39 30.68 -40.20
CA THR A 243 23.77 30.93 -40.67
C THR A 243 24.02 30.16 -41.96
N TRP A 244 25.07 30.54 -42.69
CA TRP A 244 25.45 29.93 -43.95
C TRP A 244 26.82 29.27 -43.84
N PHE A 245 27.05 28.23 -44.62
CA PHE A 245 28.34 27.55 -44.70
C PHE A 245 28.69 27.20 -46.16
N ASP A 246 29.94 26.83 -46.41
CA ASP A 246 30.34 26.31 -47.71
C ASP A 246 29.97 24.82 -47.82
N ALA A 247 28.95 24.54 -48.64
CA ALA A 247 28.46 23.18 -48.86
C ALA A 247 29.42 22.31 -49.70
N SER A 248 30.43 22.89 -50.35
CA SER A 248 31.48 22.14 -51.07
C SER A 248 32.43 21.43 -50.11
N ASN A 249 32.54 21.91 -48.86
CA ASN A 249 33.24 21.22 -47.79
C ASN A 249 32.34 20.10 -47.21
N THR A 250 32.41 18.92 -47.84
CA THR A 250 31.50 17.79 -47.56
C THR A 250 31.60 17.29 -46.13
N GLU A 251 32.83 17.10 -45.61
CA GLU A 251 33.07 16.57 -44.27
C GLU A 251 32.57 17.53 -43.18
N ARG A 252 32.87 18.83 -43.33
CA ARG A 252 32.35 19.87 -42.44
C ARG A 252 30.82 19.95 -42.50
N THR A 253 30.25 19.84 -43.70
CA THR A 253 28.79 19.88 -43.89
C THR A 253 28.11 18.71 -43.19
N GLU A 254 28.70 17.52 -43.25
CA GLU A 254 28.16 16.35 -42.56
C GLU A 254 28.20 16.52 -41.04
N ASN A 255 29.29 17.07 -40.50
CA ASN A 255 29.38 17.42 -39.07
C ASN A 255 28.26 18.40 -38.64
N VAL A 256 28.00 19.43 -39.44
CA VAL A 256 26.92 20.40 -39.19
C VAL A 256 25.55 19.72 -39.19
N ARG A 257 25.27 18.85 -40.17
CA ARG A 257 24.00 18.09 -40.25
C ARG A 257 23.82 17.15 -39.07
N LEU A 258 24.86 16.42 -38.71
CA LEU A 258 24.83 15.46 -37.61
C LEU A 258 24.53 16.15 -36.28
N SER A 259 25.25 17.23 -35.95
CA SER A 259 25.00 17.99 -34.73
C SER A 259 23.63 18.69 -34.73
N ALA A 260 23.20 19.26 -35.86
CA ALA A 260 21.87 19.87 -35.96
C ALA A 260 20.77 18.82 -35.72
N LYS A 261 20.91 17.63 -36.31
CA LYS A 261 19.95 16.52 -36.15
C LYS A 261 19.84 16.06 -34.70
N ALA A 262 20.95 16.02 -33.96
CA ALA A 262 20.93 15.68 -32.53
C ALA A 262 20.13 16.68 -31.68
N LEU A 263 19.97 17.92 -32.16
CA LEU A 263 19.28 19.01 -31.47
C LEU A 263 17.82 19.17 -31.91
N ASP A 264 17.41 18.53 -33.01
CA ASP A 264 16.06 18.67 -33.54
C ASP A 264 15.04 17.90 -32.68
N GLY A 265 14.00 18.59 -32.22
CA GLY A 265 12.93 18.01 -31.42
C GLY A 265 13.19 17.93 -29.92
N VAL A 266 14.26 18.54 -29.43
CA VAL A 266 14.48 18.71 -27.98
C VAL A 266 13.37 19.57 -27.39
N VAL A 267 12.74 19.09 -26.32
CA VAL A 267 11.73 19.81 -25.54
C VAL A 267 12.27 20.04 -24.14
N LEU A 268 12.22 21.29 -23.67
CA LEU A 268 12.62 21.67 -22.32
C LEU A 268 11.38 22.08 -21.51
N THR A 269 11.27 21.54 -20.30
CA THR A 269 10.27 21.95 -19.31
C THR A 269 10.62 23.31 -18.67
N PRO A 270 9.65 24.04 -18.09
CA PRO A 270 9.95 25.26 -17.34
C PRO A 270 11.04 25.04 -16.28
N GLY A 271 12.08 25.86 -16.33
CA GLY A 271 13.24 25.82 -15.45
C GLY A 271 14.32 24.81 -15.81
N GLU A 272 14.11 23.96 -16.83
CA GLU A 272 15.11 22.99 -17.28
C GLU A 272 16.30 23.67 -17.96
N GLU A 273 17.51 23.22 -17.64
CA GLU A 273 18.75 23.67 -18.28
C GLU A 273 19.13 22.75 -19.44
N PHE A 274 19.32 23.35 -20.61
CA PHE A 274 19.88 22.72 -21.78
C PHE A 274 21.41 22.75 -21.74
N SER A 275 22.05 21.67 -22.22
CA SER A 275 23.49 21.59 -22.45
C SER A 275 23.77 21.05 -23.84
N PHE A 276 24.51 21.82 -24.64
CA PHE A 276 24.84 21.43 -26.01
C PHE A 276 25.66 20.13 -26.02
N ASN A 277 26.70 20.04 -25.20
CA ASN A 277 27.55 18.85 -25.14
C ASN A 277 26.80 17.62 -24.62
N LYS A 278 25.86 17.77 -23.68
CA LYS A 278 25.02 16.66 -23.21
C LYS A 278 24.13 16.12 -24.32
N THR A 279 23.56 16.99 -25.16
CA THR A 279 22.66 16.59 -26.25
C THR A 279 23.39 16.08 -27.49
N VAL A 280 24.49 16.74 -27.87
CA VAL A 280 25.24 16.43 -29.11
C VAL A 280 26.29 15.33 -28.90
N GLY A 281 26.82 15.18 -27.69
CA GLY A 281 27.82 14.18 -27.34
C GLY A 281 29.25 14.51 -27.80
N GLU A 282 30.16 13.56 -27.59
CA GLU A 282 31.57 13.65 -28.00
C GLU A 282 31.71 13.56 -29.52
N ARG A 283 32.61 14.37 -30.10
CA ARG A 283 32.83 14.44 -31.55
C ARG A 283 33.85 13.39 -31.99
N THR A 284 33.43 12.12 -32.01
CA THR A 284 34.29 10.99 -32.39
C THR A 284 33.97 10.47 -33.80
N SER A 285 34.92 9.79 -34.44
CA SER A 285 34.69 9.11 -35.72
C SER A 285 33.60 8.03 -35.64
N SER A 286 33.50 7.34 -34.49
CA SER A 286 32.47 6.31 -34.26
C SER A 286 31.07 6.90 -34.11
N ALA A 287 30.96 8.13 -33.61
CA ALA A 287 29.71 8.90 -33.60
C ALA A 287 29.35 9.47 -34.99
N GLY A 288 30.21 9.28 -36.00
CA GLY A 288 29.99 9.70 -37.38
C GLY A 288 30.65 11.02 -37.76
N TYR A 289 31.32 11.69 -36.81
CA TYR A 289 32.03 12.94 -37.11
C TYR A 289 33.24 12.72 -38.00
N LYS A 290 33.50 13.72 -38.83
CA LYS A 290 34.51 13.75 -39.87
C LYS A 290 35.58 14.79 -39.57
N GLU A 291 36.76 14.57 -40.13
CA GLU A 291 37.87 15.50 -40.01
C GLU A 291 37.60 16.74 -40.88
N ALA A 292 37.67 17.91 -40.26
CA ALA A 292 37.55 19.22 -40.88
C ALA A 292 38.34 20.23 -40.05
N PHE A 293 38.51 21.47 -40.52
CA PHE A 293 39.23 22.47 -39.74
C PHE A 293 38.52 22.81 -38.43
N ILE A 294 39.27 22.76 -37.33
CA ILE A 294 38.93 23.20 -35.98
C ILE A 294 39.93 24.28 -35.54
N ILE A 295 39.62 25.00 -34.46
CA ILE A 295 40.52 26.00 -33.88
C ILE A 295 41.18 25.40 -32.63
N VAL A 296 42.51 25.36 -32.59
CA VAL A 296 43.31 24.95 -31.44
C VAL A 296 44.46 25.94 -31.28
N ASN A 297 44.63 26.52 -30.09
CA ASN A 297 45.70 27.50 -29.81
C ASN A 297 45.81 28.60 -30.88
N ASP A 298 44.68 29.22 -31.25
CA ASP A 298 44.61 30.31 -32.23
C ASP A 298 45.02 29.93 -33.67
N GLU A 299 45.02 28.64 -34.00
CA GLU A 299 45.29 28.15 -35.35
C GLU A 299 44.20 27.22 -35.88
N PHE A 300 43.96 27.26 -37.19
CA PHE A 300 43.10 26.31 -37.88
C PHE A 300 43.87 25.02 -38.19
N VAL A 301 43.50 23.94 -37.51
CA VAL A 301 44.12 22.62 -37.69
C VAL A 301 43.07 21.58 -38.06
N PRO A 302 43.41 20.52 -38.83
CA PRO A 302 42.52 19.39 -39.04
C PRO A 302 42.14 18.72 -37.71
N GLY A 303 40.85 18.40 -37.53
CA GLY A 303 40.36 17.67 -36.37
C GLY A 303 38.90 17.23 -36.52
N LEU A 304 38.44 16.38 -35.62
CA LEU A 304 37.07 15.85 -35.67
C LEU A 304 36.04 16.90 -35.27
N GLY A 305 34.93 16.95 -36.01
CA GLY A 305 33.82 17.84 -35.68
C GLY A 305 34.01 19.30 -36.08
N GLY A 306 34.91 19.60 -37.04
CA GLY A 306 34.96 20.91 -37.66
C GLY A 306 33.59 21.31 -38.20
N GLY A 307 33.12 22.52 -37.85
CA GLY A 307 31.78 23.02 -38.15
C GLY A 307 30.78 22.97 -36.98
N VAL A 308 31.03 22.22 -35.91
CA VAL A 308 30.08 22.11 -34.79
C VAL A 308 29.92 23.42 -34.02
N CYS A 309 30.95 24.25 -33.89
CA CYS A 309 30.83 25.57 -33.25
C CYS A 309 29.90 26.55 -34.01
N GLN A 310 29.70 26.34 -35.32
CA GLN A 310 28.68 27.10 -36.06
C GLN A 310 27.27 26.69 -35.62
N VAL A 311 27.08 25.41 -35.28
CA VAL A 311 25.78 24.90 -34.81
C VAL A 311 25.44 25.49 -33.44
N SER A 312 26.37 25.47 -32.49
CA SER A 312 26.18 26.10 -31.18
C SER A 312 25.97 27.61 -31.30
N SER A 313 26.75 28.31 -32.15
CA SER A 313 26.58 29.75 -32.36
C SER A 313 25.23 30.10 -33.02
N THR A 314 24.75 29.29 -33.96
CA THR A 314 23.43 29.52 -34.58
C THR A 314 22.30 29.30 -33.56
N LEU A 315 22.39 28.26 -32.73
CA LEU A 315 21.45 28.02 -31.65
C LEU A 315 21.49 29.15 -30.61
N TYR A 316 22.69 29.57 -30.19
CA TYR A 316 22.89 30.68 -29.24
C TYR A 316 22.18 31.97 -29.67
N ASN A 317 22.27 32.34 -30.95
CA ASN A 317 21.56 33.52 -31.44
C ASN A 317 20.04 33.35 -31.46
N ALA A 318 19.54 32.16 -31.80
CA ALA A 318 18.11 31.88 -31.66
C ALA A 318 17.66 31.97 -30.19
N THR A 319 18.50 31.50 -29.26
CA THR A 319 18.26 31.54 -27.80
C THR A 319 18.23 32.98 -27.26
N ILE A 320 19.18 33.84 -27.65
CA ILE A 320 19.16 35.26 -27.28
C ILE A 320 17.93 35.95 -27.87
N ASN A 321 17.61 35.70 -29.15
CA ASN A 321 16.43 36.28 -29.79
C ASN A 321 15.12 35.84 -29.12
N ALA A 322 15.10 34.68 -28.45
CA ALA A 322 13.98 34.20 -27.64
C ALA A 322 13.97 34.74 -26.19
N ASN A 323 14.94 35.58 -25.82
CA ASN A 323 15.14 36.13 -24.49
C ASN A 323 15.30 35.05 -23.39
N LEU A 324 16.00 33.97 -23.73
CA LEU A 324 16.27 32.88 -22.80
C LEU A 324 17.56 33.16 -21.99
N GLU A 325 17.59 32.66 -20.75
CA GLU A 325 18.70 32.86 -19.84
C GLU A 325 19.90 31.99 -20.24
N ILE A 326 21.02 32.63 -20.61
CA ILE A 326 22.28 31.95 -20.93
C ILE A 326 23.04 31.67 -19.64
N THR A 327 23.32 30.40 -19.36
CA THR A 327 24.01 29.98 -18.12
C THR A 327 25.47 29.62 -18.36
N GLU A 328 25.85 29.27 -19.60
CA GLU A 328 27.23 29.09 -20.00
C GLU A 328 27.43 29.48 -21.47
N ARG A 329 28.43 30.32 -21.75
CA ARG A 329 28.85 30.68 -23.09
C ARG A 329 30.32 31.10 -23.08
N HIS A 330 31.08 30.63 -24.06
CA HIS A 330 32.46 31.02 -24.29
C HIS A 330 32.63 31.60 -25.70
N PRO A 331 33.40 32.69 -25.89
CA PRO A 331 33.77 33.17 -27.21
C PRO A 331 34.87 32.29 -27.83
N HIS A 332 35.00 32.35 -29.15
CA HIS A 332 36.18 31.88 -29.86
C HIS A 332 37.36 32.80 -29.56
N SER A 333 38.56 32.24 -29.60
CA SER A 333 39.79 32.98 -29.46
C SER A 333 40.18 33.72 -30.75
N LEU A 334 39.68 33.26 -31.90
CA LEU A 334 39.80 33.90 -33.22
C LEU A 334 38.46 34.45 -33.71
N GLU A 335 38.52 35.45 -34.58
CA GLU A 335 37.35 35.93 -35.31
C GLU A 335 36.78 34.85 -36.24
N ILE A 336 35.46 34.67 -36.19
CA ILE A 336 34.72 33.74 -37.05
C ILE A 336 33.71 34.50 -37.90
N THR A 337 33.45 34.00 -39.11
CA THR A 337 32.72 34.77 -40.14
C THR A 337 31.25 34.39 -40.28
N TYR A 338 30.80 33.32 -39.62
CA TYR A 338 29.45 32.79 -39.77
C TYR A 338 28.41 33.46 -38.84
N VAL A 339 28.84 34.29 -37.89
CA VAL A 339 28.00 35.18 -37.07
C VAL A 339 28.73 36.51 -36.79
N PRO A 340 28.01 37.61 -36.48
CA PRO A 340 28.62 38.88 -36.08
C PRO A 340 29.53 38.79 -34.84
N PRO A 341 30.43 39.76 -34.63
CA PRO A 341 31.26 39.82 -33.42
C PRO A 341 30.43 39.77 -32.12
N GLY A 342 30.84 38.92 -31.19
CA GLY A 342 30.16 38.72 -29.90
C GLY A 342 28.93 37.81 -29.94
N GLN A 343 28.53 37.32 -31.12
CA GLN A 343 27.38 36.42 -31.31
C GLN A 343 27.77 34.95 -31.43
N ASP A 344 29.00 34.59 -31.09
CA ASP A 344 29.51 33.23 -31.20
C ASP A 344 29.41 32.47 -29.87
N ALA A 345 29.35 31.14 -29.92
CA ALA A 345 29.35 30.28 -28.75
C ALA A 345 30.22 29.04 -29.03
N THR A 346 31.42 29.01 -28.47
CA THR A 346 32.39 27.92 -28.64
C THR A 346 32.02 26.72 -27.77
N VAL A 347 32.18 25.53 -28.33
CA VAL A 347 31.96 24.25 -27.65
C VAL A 347 33.12 23.30 -27.93
N ALA A 348 33.62 22.65 -26.88
CA ALA A 348 34.67 21.65 -26.94
C ALA A 348 34.37 20.59 -25.89
N TYR A 349 34.05 19.36 -26.31
CA TYR A 349 33.66 18.31 -25.37
C TYR A 349 34.87 17.82 -24.56
N PRO A 350 34.76 17.61 -23.23
CA PRO A 350 33.67 18.03 -22.33
C PRO A 350 33.91 19.41 -21.67
N TYR A 351 34.96 20.13 -22.06
CA TYR A 351 35.50 21.29 -21.33
C TYR A 351 34.76 22.63 -21.53
N LEU A 352 34.31 22.94 -22.75
CA LEU A 352 33.58 24.17 -23.07
C LEU A 352 32.20 23.80 -23.57
N ASP A 353 31.16 24.34 -22.94
CA ASP A 353 29.77 24.06 -23.31
C ASP A 353 28.99 25.34 -23.63
N PHE A 354 27.85 25.15 -24.28
CA PHE A 354 26.83 26.17 -24.43
C PHE A 354 25.58 25.70 -23.68
N LYS A 355 25.19 26.47 -22.65
CA LYS A 355 24.05 26.15 -21.79
C LYS A 355 23.11 27.33 -21.66
N PHE A 356 21.83 27.02 -21.58
CA PHE A 356 20.78 28.01 -21.32
C PHE A 356 19.62 27.35 -20.59
N LYS A 357 18.83 28.15 -19.88
CA LYS A 357 17.66 27.70 -19.14
C LYS A 357 16.38 28.07 -19.86
N ASN A 358 15.39 27.16 -19.86
CA ASN A 358 14.02 27.54 -20.19
C ASN A 358 13.41 28.34 -19.02
N ASN A 359 13.73 29.62 -18.93
CA ASN A 359 13.20 30.55 -17.94
C ASN A 359 11.76 31.02 -18.24
N THR A 360 11.03 30.33 -19.12
CA THR A 360 9.63 30.62 -19.44
C THR A 360 8.67 29.74 -18.61
N SER A 361 7.38 30.07 -18.59
CA SER A 361 6.34 29.28 -17.90
C SER A 361 5.84 28.08 -18.71
N GLY A 362 6.24 27.94 -19.98
CA GLY A 362 5.77 26.90 -20.89
C GLY A 362 6.89 26.00 -21.40
N LEU A 363 6.52 24.98 -22.16
CA LEU A 363 7.47 24.13 -22.87
C LEU A 363 8.21 24.93 -23.94
N LEU A 364 9.49 24.63 -24.12
CA LEU A 364 10.31 25.16 -25.20
C LEU A 364 10.74 24.03 -26.12
N LEU A 365 10.38 24.11 -27.39
CA LEU A 365 10.77 23.16 -28.43
C LEU A 365 11.85 23.75 -29.32
N ILE A 366 12.95 23.02 -29.48
CA ILE A 366 14.04 23.33 -30.40
C ILE A 366 13.79 22.57 -31.70
N ARG A 367 13.74 23.29 -32.82
CA ARG A 367 13.77 22.71 -34.16
C ARG A 367 15.01 23.16 -34.90
N SER A 368 15.62 22.25 -35.65
CA SER A 368 16.75 22.55 -36.50
C SER A 368 16.50 22.08 -37.93
N ALA A 369 17.04 22.82 -38.90
CA ALA A 369 16.96 22.45 -40.31
C ALA A 369 18.26 22.82 -41.03
N VAL A 370 18.78 21.89 -41.82
CA VAL A 370 19.87 22.14 -42.76
C VAL A 370 19.33 21.95 -44.17
N GLN A 371 19.22 23.05 -44.91
CA GLN A 371 18.72 23.05 -46.30
C GLN A 371 19.76 23.70 -47.20
N GLY A 372 20.30 22.93 -48.15
CA GLY A 372 21.41 23.37 -48.98
C GLY A 372 22.62 23.75 -48.11
N ASN A 373 22.97 25.03 -48.13
CA ASN A 373 24.10 25.62 -47.41
C ASN A 373 23.68 26.45 -46.18
N THR A 374 22.41 26.36 -45.77
CA THR A 374 21.84 27.15 -44.68
C THR A 374 21.49 26.27 -43.50
N LEU A 375 21.99 26.62 -42.31
CA LEU A 375 21.57 26.06 -41.04
C LEU A 375 20.58 27.02 -40.38
N THR A 376 19.47 26.50 -39.86
CA THR A 376 18.44 27.28 -39.18
C THR A 376 18.06 26.62 -37.86
N PHE A 377 17.94 27.43 -36.81
CA PHE A 377 17.25 27.05 -35.57
C PHE A 377 15.96 27.85 -35.41
N GLN A 378 14.92 27.18 -34.94
CA GLN A 378 13.63 27.75 -34.59
C GLN A 378 13.27 27.32 -33.16
N LEU A 379 12.98 28.27 -32.30
CA LEU A 379 12.55 28.03 -30.93
C LEU A 379 11.05 28.30 -30.84
N TYR A 380 10.28 27.27 -30.51
CA TYR A 380 8.84 27.36 -30.32
C TYR A 380 8.51 27.29 -28.83
N GLY A 381 7.50 28.02 -28.39
CA GLY A 381 7.04 27.99 -27.01
C GLY A 381 5.76 28.80 -26.83
N HIS A 382 5.49 29.23 -25.61
CA HIS A 382 4.39 30.15 -25.34
C HIS A 382 4.74 31.56 -25.85
N VAL A 383 3.89 32.13 -26.71
CA VAL A 383 4.03 33.47 -27.33
C VAL A 383 2.86 34.38 -27.03
#